data_AF-A0A7V5KAX4-F1
#
_entry.id   AF-A0A7V5KAX4-F1
#
_cell.length_a   1.000
_cell.length_b   1.000
_cell.length_c   1.000
_cell.angle_alpha   90.00
_cell.angle_beta   90.00
_cell.angle_gamma   90.00
#
_symmetry.space_group_name_H-M   'P 1'
#
loop_
_entity.id
_entity.type
_entity.pdbx_description
1 polymer ?
#
loop_
_entity_poly.entity_id
_entity_poly.type
_entity_poly.pdbx_seq_one_letter_code
_entity_poly.pdbx_strand_id
1 'polypeptide(L)'
;MFSENNIRWIATDQDILNYSLIKSGMNPKKYTQHTAYIYKEAPQTSLFFRDQGLSDRIGFVYSSWDHIRAVDDFILSLKELGRFLKDNLDNMVIPIILDGENAWEYYKNDGTDFLNYFYQTLSGDNEIEMITFSEAAEQIKPTMLSDLYAGSWINHNFKIWIGHQEDNIAWDLLYNTRKMLTDFQERKPETDSTLLEQAWRQIYIAEGSDWCWWLGDDHVSEYNFEFDLLFRKHLGFIYNLLNQKLPSRLEQPIHKDKADMMMISPEALVTPVLDGRITDYYEWSGAGYLICSRLNQAMHKSNQVLYQLFFAFDYDRFYIRLDFEKEFDLVGSGKIKINIDFRDLFIKEFYPGIKKREISGDFEYIYDKIIEIGINRKSLLPDGFGKIEFSVAISDDDKSLERWPADGWITVDIPECKKEIFWQV
;
A
#
# COMPACT_ATOMS: atom_id res chain seq x y z
N MET A 1 5.42 -17.23 -25.65
CA MET A 1 5.08 -17.93 -24.39
C MET A 1 3.61 -18.32 -24.29
N PHE A 2 2.65 -17.40 -24.12
CA PHE A 2 1.24 -17.77 -23.86
C PHE A 2 0.62 -18.62 -25.00
N SER A 3 0.72 -18.15 -26.25
CA SER A 3 0.21 -18.92 -27.39
C SER A 3 0.94 -20.26 -27.59
N GLU A 4 2.26 -20.30 -27.34
CA GLU A 4 3.05 -21.55 -27.41
C GLU A 4 2.61 -22.60 -26.37
N ASN A 5 2.02 -22.15 -25.25
CA ASN A 5 1.49 -22.99 -24.18
C ASN A 5 -0.03 -23.16 -24.27
N ASN A 6 -0.66 -22.82 -25.39
CA ASN A 6 -2.11 -22.95 -25.62
C ASN A 6 -2.97 -22.17 -24.62
N ILE A 7 -2.47 -21.06 -24.08
CA ILE A 7 -3.27 -20.13 -23.27
C ILE A 7 -4.19 -19.35 -24.22
N ARG A 8 -5.50 -19.59 -24.10
CA ARG A 8 -6.53 -19.08 -25.03
C ARG A 8 -6.89 -17.61 -24.82
N TRP A 9 -6.77 -17.13 -23.58
CA TRP A 9 -7.03 -15.74 -23.27
C TRP A 9 -6.14 -15.25 -22.13
N ILE A 10 -5.87 -13.96 -22.12
CA ILE A 10 -5.31 -13.22 -21.00
C ILE A 10 -6.10 -11.93 -20.81
N ALA A 11 -5.93 -11.29 -19.66
CA ALA A 11 -6.57 -10.02 -19.37
C ALA A 11 -5.57 -9.00 -18.81
N THR A 12 -5.83 -7.72 -19.06
CA THR A 12 -5.04 -6.59 -18.55
C THR A 12 -5.92 -5.33 -18.47
N ASP A 13 -5.33 -4.17 -18.26
CA ASP A 13 -6.05 -2.95 -17.91
C ASP A 13 -6.42 -2.03 -19.09
N GLN A 14 -7.48 -1.23 -18.93
CA GLN A 14 -7.96 -0.27 -19.91
C GLN A 14 -6.87 0.70 -20.39
N ASP A 15 -5.98 1.14 -19.50
CA ASP A 15 -4.92 2.06 -19.90
C ASP A 15 -3.90 1.38 -20.80
N ILE A 16 -3.62 0.10 -20.57
CA ILE A 16 -2.76 -0.69 -21.47
C ILE A 16 -3.38 -0.77 -22.86
N LEU A 17 -4.71 -0.91 -22.98
CA LEU A 17 -5.39 -0.81 -24.27
C LEU A 17 -5.20 0.57 -24.90
N ASN A 18 -5.42 1.65 -24.14
CA ASN A 18 -5.33 3.02 -24.64
C ASN A 18 -3.96 3.30 -25.29
N TYR A 19 -2.87 2.93 -24.61
CA TYR A 19 -1.51 3.07 -25.15
C TYR A 19 -1.24 2.12 -26.33
N SER A 20 -1.78 0.90 -26.29
CA SER A 20 -1.63 -0.09 -27.37
C SER A 20 -2.33 0.35 -28.66
N LEU A 21 -3.51 0.97 -28.55
CA LEU A 21 -4.24 1.54 -29.67
C LEU A 21 -3.44 2.66 -30.33
N ILE A 22 -2.89 3.58 -29.54
CA ILE A 22 -2.04 4.68 -30.04
C ILE A 22 -0.83 4.12 -30.79
N LYS A 23 -0.10 3.17 -30.19
CA LYS A 23 1.05 2.51 -30.84
C LYS A 23 0.65 1.75 -32.10
N SER A 24 -0.55 1.19 -32.14
CA SER A 24 -1.10 0.49 -33.31
C SER A 24 -1.62 1.45 -34.39
N GLY A 25 -1.55 2.78 -34.19
CA GLY A 25 -2.09 3.77 -35.12
C GLY A 25 -3.62 3.84 -35.15
N MET A 26 -4.27 3.34 -34.10
CA MET A 26 -5.72 3.26 -33.97
C MET A 26 -6.25 4.41 -33.09
N ASN A 27 -7.49 4.84 -33.34
CA ASN A 27 -8.09 5.95 -32.59
C ASN A 27 -8.74 5.44 -31.28
N PRO A 28 -8.26 5.83 -30.09
CA PRO A 28 -8.84 5.40 -28.81
C PRO A 28 -10.29 5.83 -28.59
N LYS A 29 -10.80 6.81 -29.36
CA LYS A 29 -12.22 7.21 -29.29
C LYS A 29 -13.17 6.24 -30.02
N LYS A 30 -12.63 5.39 -30.90
CA LYS A 30 -13.41 4.45 -31.71
C LYS A 30 -13.37 3.03 -31.16
N TYR A 31 -12.27 2.68 -30.50
CA TYR A 31 -12.02 1.35 -29.96
C TYR A 31 -12.08 1.43 -28.44
N THR A 32 -12.83 0.53 -27.82
CA THR A 32 -13.07 0.52 -26.37
C THR A 32 -12.66 -0.82 -25.78
N GLN A 33 -12.57 -0.90 -24.46
CA GLN A 33 -12.32 -2.14 -23.71
C GLN A 33 -13.44 -3.18 -23.85
N HIS A 34 -14.60 -2.78 -24.39
CA HIS A 34 -15.81 -3.62 -24.44
C HIS A 34 -15.85 -4.62 -25.59
N THR A 35 -14.70 -5.16 -25.98
CA THR A 35 -14.58 -6.16 -27.03
C THR A 35 -13.31 -6.98 -26.82
N ALA A 36 -13.16 -8.08 -27.56
CA ALA A 36 -11.94 -8.86 -27.56
C ALA A 36 -10.89 -8.25 -28.50
N TYR A 37 -9.62 -8.42 -28.15
CA TYR A 37 -8.48 -8.06 -29.01
C TYR A 37 -7.56 -9.25 -29.22
N ILE A 38 -6.68 -9.18 -30.21
CA ILE A 38 -5.56 -10.10 -30.39
C ILE A 38 -4.29 -9.30 -30.71
N TYR A 39 -3.14 -9.76 -30.23
CA TYR A 39 -1.86 -9.20 -30.63
C TYR A 39 -1.34 -9.91 -31.88
N LYS A 40 -0.81 -9.17 -32.86
CA LYS A 40 -0.34 -9.72 -34.14
C LYS A 40 0.63 -10.91 -34.01
N GLU A 41 1.47 -10.92 -32.96
CA GLU A 41 2.48 -11.97 -32.74
C GLU A 41 1.94 -13.14 -31.91
N ALA A 42 0.73 -13.00 -31.35
CA ALA A 42 0.04 -13.98 -30.54
C ALA A 42 -1.45 -14.09 -30.96
N PRO A 43 -1.77 -14.37 -32.24
CA PRO A 43 -3.14 -14.28 -32.75
C PRO A 43 -4.10 -15.36 -32.21
N GLN A 44 -3.57 -16.36 -31.50
CA GLN A 44 -4.35 -17.45 -30.89
C GLN A 44 -4.75 -17.17 -29.44
N THR A 45 -4.32 -16.03 -28.87
CA THR A 45 -4.61 -15.65 -27.49
C THR A 45 -5.44 -14.36 -27.50
N SER A 46 -6.70 -14.46 -27.10
CA SER A 46 -7.58 -13.30 -26.94
C SER A 46 -7.13 -12.44 -25.76
N LEU A 47 -7.21 -11.13 -25.95
CA LEU A 47 -6.89 -10.12 -24.94
C LEU A 47 -8.20 -9.45 -24.53
N PHE A 48 -8.46 -9.45 -23.24
CA PHE A 48 -9.55 -8.68 -22.64
C PHE A 48 -8.98 -7.55 -21.80
N PHE A 49 -9.61 -6.39 -21.88
CA PHE A 49 -9.18 -5.21 -21.13
C PHE A 49 -10.26 -4.85 -20.13
N ARG A 50 -9.85 -4.69 -18.87
CA ARG A 50 -10.70 -4.32 -17.75
C ARG A 50 -11.52 -3.07 -18.07
N ASP A 51 -12.81 -3.06 -17.74
CA ASP A 51 -13.51 -1.81 -17.53
C ASP A 51 -13.18 -1.29 -16.14
N GLN A 52 -12.21 -0.36 -16.08
CA GLN A 52 -11.71 0.14 -14.81
C GLN A 52 -12.83 0.79 -13.99
N GLY A 53 -13.66 1.61 -14.62
CA GLY A 53 -14.71 2.37 -13.93
C GLY A 53 -15.76 1.49 -13.27
N LEU A 54 -16.24 0.46 -13.97
CA LEU A 54 -17.21 -0.49 -13.43
C LEU A 54 -16.57 -1.42 -12.39
N SER A 55 -15.36 -1.93 -12.65
CA SER A 55 -14.63 -2.74 -11.69
C SER A 55 -14.35 -1.99 -10.38
N ASP A 56 -13.89 -0.74 -10.45
CA ASP A 56 -13.56 0.08 -9.29
C ASP A 56 -14.80 0.43 -8.45
N ARG A 57 -15.99 0.52 -9.06
CA ARG A 57 -17.23 0.71 -8.29
C ARG A 57 -17.48 -0.46 -7.33
N ILE A 58 -17.29 -1.70 -7.80
CA ILE A 58 -17.40 -2.89 -6.95
C ILE A 58 -16.25 -2.92 -5.94
N GLY A 59 -15.03 -2.64 -6.38
CA GLY A 59 -13.84 -2.70 -5.52
C GLY A 59 -13.85 -1.67 -4.38
N PHE A 60 -14.28 -0.44 -4.65
CA PHE A 60 -13.95 0.71 -3.79
C PHE A 60 -15.11 1.65 -3.47
N VAL A 61 -16.25 1.58 -4.19
CA VAL A 61 -17.34 2.57 -4.03
C VAL A 61 -18.55 1.97 -3.32
N TYR A 62 -19.04 0.83 -3.81
CA TYR A 62 -20.32 0.26 -3.41
C TYR A 62 -20.32 -0.36 -2.01
N SER A 63 -19.15 -0.61 -1.41
CA SER A 63 -19.05 -1.08 -0.02
C SER A 63 -19.73 -0.12 0.98
N SER A 64 -19.76 1.17 0.66
CA SER A 64 -20.41 2.21 1.46
C SER A 64 -21.90 2.39 1.18
N TRP A 65 -22.46 1.72 0.17
CA TRP A 65 -23.83 1.89 -0.29
C TRP A 65 -24.76 0.81 0.27
N ASP A 66 -26.07 1.06 0.21
CA ASP A 66 -27.01 -0.04 0.32
C ASP A 66 -26.85 -1.00 -0.88
N HIS A 67 -26.76 -2.30 -0.59
CA HIS A 67 -26.47 -3.33 -1.58
C HIS A 67 -27.49 -3.39 -2.74
N ILE A 68 -28.79 -3.17 -2.49
CA ILE A 68 -29.81 -3.17 -3.55
C ILE A 68 -29.55 -2.00 -4.49
N ARG A 69 -29.38 -0.80 -3.93
CA ARG A 69 -29.06 0.41 -4.70
C ARG A 69 -27.78 0.26 -5.52
N ALA A 70 -26.73 -0.33 -4.94
CA ALA A 70 -25.45 -0.53 -5.61
C ALA A 70 -25.57 -1.46 -6.82
N VAL A 71 -26.29 -2.58 -6.66
CA VAL A 71 -26.57 -3.51 -7.77
C VAL A 71 -27.41 -2.82 -8.85
N ASP A 72 -28.48 -2.11 -8.48
CA ASP A 72 -29.34 -1.41 -9.45
C ASP A 72 -28.56 -0.37 -10.29
N ASP A 73 -27.66 0.39 -9.66
CA ASP A 73 -26.77 1.35 -10.35
C ASP A 73 -25.83 0.65 -11.34
N PHE A 74 -25.25 -0.48 -10.93
CA PHE A 74 -24.37 -1.25 -11.78
C PHE A 74 -25.11 -1.81 -13.00
N ILE A 75 -26.27 -2.44 -12.80
CA ILE A 75 -27.09 -2.99 -13.89
C ILE A 75 -27.54 -1.88 -14.84
N LEU A 76 -27.97 -0.73 -14.32
CA LEU A 76 -28.31 0.43 -15.14
C LEU A 76 -27.12 0.87 -16.00
N SER A 77 -25.93 0.91 -15.42
CA SER A 77 -24.70 1.28 -16.13
C SER A 77 -24.37 0.31 -17.27
N LEU A 78 -24.52 -0.99 -17.06
CA LEU A 78 -24.35 -2.01 -18.12
C LEU A 78 -25.34 -1.78 -19.27
N LYS A 79 -26.62 -1.53 -18.95
CA LYS A 79 -27.67 -1.29 -19.96
C LYS A 79 -27.47 0.02 -20.71
N GLU A 80 -27.01 1.07 -20.02
CA GLU A 80 -26.62 2.33 -20.67
C GLU A 80 -25.48 2.13 -21.66
N LEU A 81 -24.48 1.34 -21.27
CA LEU A 81 -23.38 1.01 -22.15
C LEU A 81 -23.84 0.20 -23.37
N GLY A 82 -24.71 -0.80 -23.18
CA GLY A 82 -25.31 -1.56 -24.28
C GLY A 82 -26.09 -0.66 -25.24
N ARG A 83 -26.86 0.31 -24.73
CA ARG A 83 -27.55 1.32 -25.54
C ARG A 83 -26.59 2.23 -26.30
N PHE A 84 -25.47 2.62 -25.67
CA PHE A 84 -24.45 3.45 -26.28
C PHE A 84 -23.69 2.72 -27.39
N LEU A 85 -23.41 1.43 -27.21
CA LEU A 85 -22.69 0.57 -28.15
C LEU A 85 -23.59 -0.32 -29.01
N LYS A 86 -24.87 0.07 -29.19
CA LYS A 86 -25.91 -0.74 -29.86
C LYS A 86 -25.52 -1.25 -31.25
N ASP A 87 -24.65 -0.55 -31.96
CA ASP A 87 -24.22 -0.90 -33.31
C ASP A 87 -23.13 -2.01 -33.33
N ASN A 88 -22.63 -2.43 -32.17
CA ASN A 88 -21.59 -3.45 -32.01
C ASN A 88 -21.94 -4.51 -30.95
N LEU A 89 -23.23 -4.71 -30.63
CA LEU A 89 -23.67 -5.65 -29.59
C LEU A 89 -23.16 -7.08 -29.80
N ASP A 90 -23.15 -7.56 -31.05
CA ASP A 90 -22.71 -8.93 -31.38
C ASP A 90 -21.22 -9.20 -31.05
N ASN A 91 -20.41 -8.15 -30.86
CA ASN A 91 -19.00 -8.27 -30.48
C ASN A 91 -18.69 -7.55 -29.17
N MET A 92 -19.72 -7.31 -28.36
CA MET A 92 -19.60 -6.62 -27.10
C MET A 92 -19.40 -7.62 -25.96
N VAL A 93 -18.39 -7.36 -25.14
CA VAL A 93 -18.16 -8.02 -23.85
C VAL A 93 -17.74 -6.95 -22.87
N ILE A 94 -18.17 -7.01 -21.61
CA ILE A 94 -17.79 -6.02 -20.59
C ILE A 94 -16.90 -6.73 -19.56
N PRO A 95 -15.56 -6.63 -19.65
CA PRO A 95 -14.66 -7.31 -18.73
C PRO A 95 -14.67 -6.65 -17.35
N ILE A 96 -15.27 -7.32 -16.37
CA ILE A 96 -15.23 -6.91 -14.97
C ILE A 96 -14.14 -7.72 -14.26
N ILE A 97 -13.03 -7.06 -13.97
CA ILE A 97 -11.82 -7.67 -13.37
C ILE A 97 -11.45 -6.89 -12.11
N LEU A 98 -11.31 -7.56 -10.98
CA LEU A 98 -10.93 -6.98 -9.70
C LEU A 98 -10.34 -8.09 -8.80
N ASP A 99 -9.66 -7.70 -7.72
CA ASP A 99 -9.14 -8.65 -6.74
C ASP A 99 -10.26 -9.42 -6.03
N GLY A 100 -9.96 -10.68 -5.75
CA GLY A 100 -10.91 -11.61 -5.12
C GLY A 100 -11.05 -11.40 -3.62
N GLU A 101 -10.03 -10.89 -2.93
CA GLU A 101 -10.05 -10.70 -1.47
C GLU A 101 -10.41 -9.27 -1.02
N ASN A 102 -9.96 -8.24 -1.74
CA ASN A 102 -9.83 -6.89 -1.17
C ASN A 102 -11.14 -6.14 -0.98
N ALA A 103 -12.19 -6.43 -1.77
CA ALA A 103 -13.41 -5.64 -1.71
C ALA A 103 -14.32 -6.03 -0.53
N TRP A 104 -14.40 -7.33 -0.21
CA TRP A 104 -15.57 -7.88 0.46
C TRP A 104 -15.63 -7.61 1.96
N GLU A 105 -14.49 -7.49 2.64
CA GLU A 105 -14.41 -7.17 4.07
C GLU A 105 -15.04 -5.82 4.44
N TYR A 106 -15.17 -4.92 3.46
CA TYR A 106 -15.79 -3.61 3.63
C TYR A 106 -17.30 -3.62 3.40
N TYR A 107 -17.84 -4.66 2.76
CA TYR A 107 -19.27 -4.79 2.55
C TYR A 107 -19.94 -5.39 3.78
N LYS A 108 -21.20 -5.01 3.99
CA LYS A 108 -22.04 -5.67 4.99
C LYS A 108 -22.10 -7.18 4.72
N ASN A 109 -21.93 -7.98 5.78
CA ASN A 109 -21.94 -9.45 5.72
C ASN A 109 -20.91 -10.01 4.72
N ASP A 110 -19.71 -9.41 4.69
CA ASP A 110 -18.57 -9.83 3.84
C ASP A 110 -18.96 -9.96 2.36
N GLY A 111 -19.78 -9.03 1.86
CA GLY A 111 -20.26 -9.01 0.48
C GLY A 111 -21.39 -9.99 0.14
N THR A 112 -21.79 -10.87 1.05
CA THR A 112 -22.78 -11.93 0.79
C THR A 112 -24.12 -11.37 0.29
N ASP A 113 -24.64 -10.32 0.93
CA ASP A 113 -25.92 -9.71 0.54
C ASP A 113 -25.83 -9.09 -0.88
N PHE A 114 -24.72 -8.39 -1.16
CA PHE A 114 -24.46 -7.79 -2.46
C PHE A 114 -24.34 -8.85 -3.55
N LEU A 115 -23.47 -9.85 -3.37
CA LEU A 115 -23.22 -10.90 -4.37
C LEU A 115 -24.46 -11.72 -4.68
N ASN A 116 -25.24 -12.11 -3.66
CA ASN A 116 -26.48 -12.86 -3.87
C ASN A 116 -27.48 -12.05 -4.71
N TYR A 117 -27.70 -10.78 -4.36
CA TYR A 117 -28.62 -9.92 -5.11
C TYR A 117 -28.10 -9.60 -6.50
N PHE A 118 -26.79 -9.39 -6.64
CA PHE A 118 -26.11 -9.11 -7.90
C PHE A 118 -26.28 -10.25 -8.91
N TYR A 119 -25.92 -11.47 -8.51
CA TYR A 119 -26.05 -12.65 -9.36
C TYR A 119 -27.50 -13.04 -9.62
N GLN A 120 -28.40 -12.85 -8.65
CA GLN A 120 -29.84 -13.06 -8.87
C GLN A 120 -30.38 -12.10 -9.95
N THR A 121 -29.99 -10.82 -9.88
CA THR A 121 -30.43 -9.79 -10.82
C THR A 121 -29.88 -10.05 -12.21
N LEU A 122 -28.58 -10.35 -12.34
CA LEU A 122 -27.94 -10.67 -13.62
C LEU A 122 -28.53 -11.94 -14.25
N SER A 123 -28.75 -12.99 -13.47
CA SER A 123 -29.30 -14.26 -13.99
C SER A 123 -30.74 -14.14 -14.48
N GLY A 124 -31.48 -13.13 -14.00
CA GLY A 124 -32.86 -12.85 -14.40
C GLY A 124 -33.01 -11.79 -15.49
N ASP A 125 -31.91 -11.19 -15.95
CA ASP A 125 -31.95 -10.13 -16.96
C ASP A 125 -31.97 -10.71 -18.38
N ASN A 126 -32.78 -10.12 -19.28
CA ASN A 126 -32.92 -10.59 -20.67
C ASN A 126 -32.04 -9.81 -21.66
N GLU A 127 -31.39 -8.73 -21.22
CA GLU A 127 -30.51 -7.89 -22.04
C GLU A 127 -29.03 -8.15 -21.77
N ILE A 128 -28.71 -8.79 -20.63
CA ILE A 128 -27.33 -9.04 -20.17
C ILE A 128 -27.12 -10.54 -20.06
N GLU A 129 -26.09 -11.04 -20.74
CA GLU A 129 -25.66 -12.44 -20.63
C GLU A 129 -24.37 -12.53 -19.81
N MET A 130 -24.36 -13.41 -18.80
CA MET A 130 -23.14 -13.74 -18.06
C MET A 130 -22.39 -14.85 -18.77
N ILE A 131 -21.18 -14.54 -19.26
CA ILE A 131 -20.29 -15.49 -19.92
C ILE A 131 -18.92 -15.49 -19.25
N THR A 132 -18.20 -16.59 -19.39
CA THR A 132 -16.79 -16.69 -19.02
C THR A 132 -15.89 -16.09 -20.10
N PHE A 133 -14.66 -15.71 -19.73
CA PHE A 133 -13.66 -15.28 -20.72
C PHE A 133 -13.33 -16.33 -21.78
N SER A 134 -13.47 -17.63 -21.45
CA SER A 134 -13.26 -18.71 -22.41
C SER A 134 -14.37 -18.72 -23.47
N GLU A 135 -15.62 -18.57 -23.07
CA GLU A 135 -16.76 -18.45 -23.99
C GLU A 135 -16.66 -17.15 -24.82
N ALA A 136 -16.33 -16.03 -24.17
CA ALA A 136 -16.10 -14.77 -24.86
C ALA A 136 -14.99 -14.87 -25.92
N ALA A 137 -13.91 -15.59 -25.64
CA ALA A 137 -12.81 -15.78 -26.58
C ALA A 137 -13.20 -16.61 -27.81
N GLU A 138 -14.23 -17.44 -27.70
CA GLU A 138 -14.76 -18.26 -28.80
C GLU A 138 -15.85 -17.52 -29.60
N GLN A 139 -16.67 -16.72 -28.93
CA GLN A 139 -17.87 -16.09 -29.51
C GLN A 139 -17.61 -14.68 -30.06
N ILE A 140 -16.74 -13.89 -29.42
CA ILE A 140 -16.50 -12.49 -29.78
C ILE A 140 -15.43 -12.40 -30.87
N LYS A 141 -15.74 -11.72 -31.96
CA LYS A 141 -14.76 -11.46 -33.02
C LYS A 141 -13.71 -10.45 -32.53
N PRO A 142 -12.42 -10.82 -32.46
CA PRO A 142 -11.43 -9.92 -31.90
C PRO A 142 -10.96 -8.86 -32.89
N THR A 143 -10.51 -7.72 -32.34
CA THR A 143 -9.80 -6.67 -33.06
C THR A 143 -8.29 -6.84 -32.94
N MET A 144 -7.56 -6.77 -34.07
CA MET A 144 -6.11 -6.96 -34.05
C MET A 144 -5.35 -5.68 -33.65
N LEU A 145 -4.45 -5.81 -32.67
CA LEU A 145 -3.45 -4.83 -32.28
C LEU A 145 -2.10 -5.18 -32.94
N SER A 146 -1.46 -4.20 -33.56
CA SER A 146 -0.14 -4.40 -34.20
C SER A 146 1.02 -4.17 -33.22
N ASP A 147 0.77 -3.50 -32.10
CA ASP A 147 1.70 -3.30 -31.00
C ASP A 147 0.92 -3.37 -29.68
N LEU A 148 1.55 -3.94 -28.64
CA LEU A 148 1.00 -4.07 -27.30
C LEU A 148 1.92 -3.33 -26.33
N TYR A 149 1.34 -2.41 -25.57
CA TYR A 149 2.07 -1.61 -24.61
C TYR A 149 2.48 -2.45 -23.38
N ALA A 150 3.71 -2.27 -22.92
CA ALA A 150 4.23 -2.96 -21.74
C ALA A 150 3.96 -2.11 -20.50
N GLY A 151 3.07 -2.59 -19.63
CA GLY A 151 2.76 -1.97 -18.35
C GLY A 151 1.91 -2.90 -17.49
N SER A 152 1.51 -2.42 -16.32
CA SER A 152 0.58 -3.12 -15.43
C SER A 152 -0.73 -2.36 -15.30
N TRP A 153 -1.68 -2.97 -14.59
CA TRP A 153 -2.93 -2.31 -14.20
C TRP A 153 -2.78 -1.18 -13.17
N ILE A 154 -1.59 -1.02 -12.57
CA ILE A 154 -1.29 0.08 -11.65
C ILE A 154 -0.42 1.09 -12.38
N ASN A 155 -0.93 2.32 -12.50
CA ASN A 155 -0.22 3.44 -13.11
C ASN A 155 0.33 3.14 -14.51
N HIS A 156 -0.24 2.17 -15.24
CA HIS A 156 0.17 1.76 -16.59
C HIS A 156 1.69 1.54 -16.74
N ASN A 157 2.36 1.10 -15.67
CA ASN A 157 3.80 0.89 -15.64
C ASN A 157 4.18 -0.22 -14.65
N PHE A 158 5.48 -0.44 -14.44
CA PHE A 158 6.00 -1.48 -13.53
C PHE A 158 6.60 -0.90 -12.24
N LYS A 159 6.47 0.40 -11.98
CA LYS A 159 7.19 1.12 -10.94
C LYS A 159 7.04 0.49 -9.56
N ILE A 160 5.84 -0.01 -9.24
CA ILE A 160 5.50 -0.67 -7.97
C ILE A 160 6.37 -1.91 -7.69
N TRP A 161 7.00 -2.51 -8.70
CA TRP A 161 7.85 -3.69 -8.52
C TRP A 161 9.30 -3.46 -8.99
N ILE A 162 9.62 -2.31 -9.60
CA ILE A 162 10.95 -2.01 -10.08
C ILE A 162 11.19 -0.51 -10.23
N GLY A 163 12.32 -0.04 -9.72
CA GLY A 163 12.81 1.32 -9.91
C GLY A 163 13.35 1.93 -8.63
N HIS A 164 12.79 1.57 -7.46
CA HIS A 164 13.34 2.00 -6.18
C HIS A 164 14.66 1.29 -5.89
N GLN A 165 15.47 1.89 -5.03
CA GLN A 165 16.78 1.34 -4.66
C GLN A 165 16.64 -0.08 -4.10
N GLU A 166 15.62 -0.31 -3.27
CA GLU A 166 15.34 -1.59 -2.62
C GLU A 166 14.88 -2.66 -3.62
N ASP A 167 13.97 -2.33 -4.55
CA ASP A 167 13.56 -3.23 -5.63
C ASP A 167 14.76 -3.67 -6.45
N ASN A 168 15.61 -2.72 -6.86
CA ASN A 168 16.76 -3.01 -7.71
C ASN A 168 17.75 -3.94 -6.99
N ILE A 169 17.95 -3.76 -5.69
CA ILE A 169 18.75 -4.67 -4.87
C ILE A 169 18.12 -6.08 -4.84
N ALA A 170 16.81 -6.18 -4.65
CA ALA A 170 16.12 -7.47 -4.63
C ALA A 170 16.22 -8.19 -5.98
N TRP A 171 16.02 -7.48 -7.08
CA TRP A 171 16.20 -7.99 -8.44
C TRP A 171 17.63 -8.45 -8.69
N ASP A 172 18.64 -7.68 -8.26
CA ASP A 172 20.05 -8.06 -8.38
C ASP A 172 20.35 -9.35 -7.59
N LEU A 173 19.83 -9.46 -6.37
CA LEU A 173 19.99 -10.65 -5.53
C LEU A 173 19.34 -11.89 -6.17
N LEU A 174 18.12 -11.76 -6.68
CA LEU A 174 17.39 -12.82 -7.37
C LEU A 174 18.10 -13.23 -8.66
N TYR A 175 18.48 -12.26 -9.51
CA TYR A 175 19.21 -12.51 -10.75
C TYR A 175 20.51 -13.27 -10.51
N ASN A 176 21.34 -12.78 -9.56
CA ASN A 176 22.62 -13.40 -9.26
C ASN A 176 22.46 -14.82 -8.70
N THR A 177 21.42 -15.05 -7.88
CA THR A 177 21.13 -16.38 -7.32
C THR A 177 20.64 -17.35 -8.41
N ARG A 178 19.71 -16.91 -9.27
CA ARG A 178 19.20 -17.70 -10.39
C ARG A 178 20.32 -18.04 -11.37
N LYS A 179 21.17 -17.07 -11.70
CA LYS A 179 22.34 -17.28 -12.57
C LYS A 179 23.33 -18.28 -11.96
N MET A 180 23.60 -18.17 -10.66
CA MET A 180 24.45 -19.13 -9.96
C MET A 180 23.89 -20.56 -10.07
N LEU A 181 22.57 -20.73 -9.91
CA LEU A 181 21.90 -22.03 -10.05
C LEU A 181 22.01 -22.57 -11.48
N THR A 182 21.77 -21.75 -12.51
CA THR A 182 21.92 -22.18 -13.91
C THR A 182 23.36 -22.58 -14.23
N ASP A 183 24.34 -21.75 -13.84
CA ASP A 183 25.76 -22.01 -14.06
C ASP A 183 26.25 -23.26 -13.28
N PHE A 184 25.64 -23.54 -12.13
CA PHE A 184 25.91 -24.77 -11.37
C PHE A 184 25.38 -26.00 -12.11
N GLN A 185 24.13 -25.95 -12.58
CA GLN A 185 23.49 -27.06 -13.29
C GLN A 185 24.22 -27.40 -14.60
N GLU A 186 24.69 -26.39 -15.35
CA GLU A 186 25.49 -26.61 -16.57
C GLU A 186 26.86 -27.25 -16.28
N ARG A 187 27.51 -26.88 -15.18
CA ARG A 187 28.83 -27.43 -14.79
C ARG A 187 28.73 -28.82 -14.15
N LYS A 188 27.59 -29.15 -13.54
CA LYS A 188 27.34 -30.42 -12.84
C LYS A 188 26.01 -31.05 -13.29
N PRO A 189 25.91 -31.46 -14.56
CA PRO A 189 24.68 -32.04 -15.11
C PRO A 189 24.26 -33.34 -14.42
N GLU A 190 25.17 -34.00 -13.71
CA GLU A 190 24.94 -35.21 -12.92
C GLU A 190 24.34 -34.98 -11.53
N THR A 191 24.09 -33.72 -11.15
CA THR A 191 23.47 -33.38 -9.87
C THR A 191 22.09 -34.05 -9.73
N ASP A 192 21.79 -34.57 -8.54
CA ASP A 192 20.48 -35.14 -8.21
C ASP A 192 19.34 -34.19 -8.60
N SER A 193 18.43 -34.68 -9.44
CA SER A 193 17.27 -33.93 -9.92
C SER A 193 16.38 -33.44 -8.79
N THR A 194 16.28 -34.20 -7.69
CA THR A 194 15.47 -33.83 -6.52
C THR A 194 16.04 -32.59 -5.83
N LEU A 195 17.37 -32.50 -5.77
CA LEU A 195 18.08 -31.36 -5.19
C LEU A 195 17.92 -30.12 -6.07
N LEU A 196 18.02 -30.27 -7.39
CA LEU A 196 17.79 -29.18 -8.35
C LEU A 196 16.34 -28.70 -8.31
N GLU A 197 15.36 -29.60 -8.20
CA GLU A 197 13.94 -29.24 -8.08
C GLU A 197 13.68 -28.40 -6.82
N GLN A 198 14.27 -28.79 -5.68
CA GLN A 198 14.18 -28.00 -4.45
C GLN A 198 14.80 -26.61 -4.59
N ALA A 199 15.96 -26.50 -5.26
CA ALA A 199 16.61 -25.22 -5.55
C ALA A 199 15.73 -24.32 -6.45
N TRP A 200 15.22 -24.87 -7.56
CA TRP A 200 14.34 -24.15 -8.47
C TRP A 200 13.03 -23.73 -7.80
N ARG A 201 12.49 -24.56 -6.90
CA ARG A 201 11.31 -24.19 -6.12
C ARG A 201 11.55 -22.94 -5.26
N GLN A 202 12.74 -22.78 -4.68
CA GLN A 202 13.06 -21.55 -3.94
C GLN A 202 13.16 -20.33 -4.87
N ILE A 203 13.69 -20.49 -6.09
CA ILE A 203 13.66 -19.43 -7.10
C ILE A 203 12.22 -19.03 -7.42
N TYR A 204 11.34 -19.99 -7.69
CA TYR A 204 9.94 -19.69 -8.01
C TYR A 204 9.19 -19.03 -6.85
N ILE A 205 9.52 -19.36 -5.61
CA ILE A 205 8.99 -18.64 -4.44
C ILE A 205 9.52 -17.20 -4.44
N ALA A 206 10.82 -17.00 -4.66
CA ALA A 206 11.44 -15.67 -4.67
C ALA A 206 11.05 -14.82 -5.90
N GLU A 207 10.53 -15.43 -6.97
CA GLU A 207 9.96 -14.74 -8.14
C GLU A 207 8.53 -14.24 -7.92
N GLY A 208 7.92 -14.50 -6.75
CA GLY A 208 6.64 -13.92 -6.36
C GLY A 208 6.71 -12.39 -6.31
N SER A 209 5.79 -11.71 -7.01
CA SER A 209 5.79 -10.25 -7.09
C SER A 209 5.53 -9.57 -5.75
N ASP A 210 4.89 -10.26 -4.80
CA ASP A 210 4.63 -9.78 -3.44
C ASP A 210 5.91 -9.34 -2.72
N TRP A 211 7.05 -9.97 -2.98
CA TRP A 211 8.31 -9.53 -2.36
C TRP A 211 8.66 -8.10 -2.74
N CYS A 212 8.55 -7.76 -4.03
CA CYS A 212 8.81 -6.40 -4.51
C CYS A 212 7.64 -5.44 -4.29
N TRP A 213 6.45 -5.94 -3.97
CA TRP A 213 5.33 -5.10 -3.53
C TRP A 213 5.61 -4.42 -2.18
N TRP A 214 6.26 -5.14 -1.27
CA TRP A 214 6.60 -4.66 0.09
C TRP A 214 7.96 -3.98 0.20
N LEU A 215 8.75 -3.97 -0.89
CA LEU A 215 10.02 -3.28 -0.96
C LEU A 215 9.83 -1.87 -1.55
N GLY A 216 10.71 -0.94 -1.19
CA GLY A 216 10.61 0.45 -1.64
C GLY A 216 9.67 1.28 -0.78
N ASP A 217 9.38 2.48 -1.26
CA ASP A 217 8.71 3.53 -0.47
C ASP A 217 7.18 3.54 -0.66
N ASP A 218 6.66 2.78 -1.63
CA ASP A 218 5.25 2.81 -2.03
C ASP A 218 4.33 2.07 -1.03
N HIS A 219 4.82 1.06 -0.31
CA HIS A 219 4.05 0.30 0.69
C HIS A 219 4.85 0.03 1.97
N VAL A 220 4.34 0.54 3.10
CA VAL A 220 4.95 0.35 4.41
C VAL A 220 4.05 -0.51 5.28
N SER A 221 4.61 -1.62 5.77
CA SER A 221 3.98 -2.51 6.76
C SER A 221 4.93 -2.76 7.93
N GLU A 222 4.37 -3.11 9.09
CA GLU A 222 5.14 -3.55 10.26
C GLU A 222 5.96 -4.82 9.99
N TYR A 223 5.60 -5.58 8.93
CA TYR A 223 6.24 -6.84 8.56
C TYR A 223 7.31 -6.71 7.45
N ASN A 224 7.60 -5.49 6.96
CA ASN A 224 8.54 -5.29 5.86
C ASN A 224 9.91 -5.95 6.12
N PHE A 225 10.40 -5.91 7.37
CA PHE A 225 11.64 -6.59 7.76
C PHE A 225 11.54 -8.12 7.67
N GLU A 226 10.43 -8.70 8.11
CA GLU A 226 10.15 -10.13 8.01
C GLU A 226 10.08 -10.57 6.55
N PHE A 227 9.40 -9.79 5.69
CA PHE A 227 9.35 -10.04 4.25
C PHE A 227 10.75 -10.01 3.62
N ASP A 228 11.56 -8.98 3.88
CA ASP A 228 12.96 -8.91 3.43
C ASP A 228 13.78 -10.12 3.92
N LEU A 229 13.68 -10.46 5.22
CA LEU A 229 14.41 -11.58 5.78
C LEU A 229 13.99 -12.92 5.15
N LEU A 230 12.69 -13.13 4.94
CA LEU A 230 12.18 -14.35 4.32
C LEU A 230 12.63 -14.46 2.86
N PHE A 231 12.51 -13.38 2.09
CA PHE A 231 13.01 -13.30 0.72
C PHE A 231 14.50 -13.68 0.63
N ARG A 232 15.35 -13.04 1.43
CA ARG A 232 16.79 -13.35 1.45
C ARG A 232 17.09 -14.76 1.94
N LYS A 233 16.28 -15.31 2.87
CA LYS A 233 16.42 -16.71 3.31
C LYS A 233 16.09 -17.71 2.19
N HIS A 234 15.07 -17.45 1.37
CA HIS A 234 14.78 -18.29 0.20
C HIS A 234 15.98 -18.34 -0.76
N LEU A 235 16.57 -17.18 -1.07
CA LEU A 235 17.76 -17.11 -1.91
C LEU A 235 18.98 -17.80 -1.25
N GLY A 236 19.23 -17.51 0.03
CA GLY A 236 20.35 -18.09 0.78
C GLY A 236 20.26 -19.61 0.95
N PHE A 237 19.05 -20.16 1.04
CA PHE A 237 18.83 -21.61 1.13
C PHE A 237 19.39 -22.34 -0.10
N ILE A 238 19.29 -21.75 -1.30
CA ILE A 238 19.80 -22.35 -2.53
C ILE A 238 21.31 -22.54 -2.46
N TYR A 239 22.05 -21.52 -1.98
CA TYR A 239 23.51 -21.63 -1.80
C TYR A 239 23.88 -22.76 -0.84
N ASN A 240 23.19 -22.84 0.30
CA ASN A 240 23.43 -23.90 1.29
C ASN A 240 23.10 -25.29 0.72
N LEU A 241 21.96 -25.42 0.04
CA LEU A 241 21.51 -26.68 -0.56
C LEU A 241 22.51 -27.22 -1.59
N LEU A 242 23.11 -26.33 -2.38
CA LEU A 242 24.10 -26.67 -3.42
C LEU A 242 25.56 -26.65 -2.92
N ASN A 243 25.79 -26.49 -1.62
CA ASN A 243 27.10 -26.31 -1.00
C ASN A 243 27.95 -25.22 -1.71
N GLN A 244 27.31 -24.12 -2.10
CA GLN A 244 27.96 -22.93 -2.66
C GLN A 244 28.20 -21.89 -1.56
N LYS A 245 29.22 -21.04 -1.74
CA LYS A 245 29.51 -19.96 -0.79
C LYS A 245 28.36 -18.93 -0.80
N LEU A 246 27.77 -18.68 0.37
CA LEU A 246 26.75 -17.64 0.55
C LEU A 246 27.36 -16.24 0.30
N PRO A 247 26.79 -15.43 -0.61
CA PRO A 247 27.19 -14.03 -0.78
C PRO A 247 26.84 -13.19 0.44
N SER A 248 27.78 -12.37 0.92
CA SER A 248 27.58 -11.49 2.08
C SER A 248 26.43 -10.50 1.90
N ARG A 249 26.09 -10.14 0.65
CA ARG A 249 24.96 -9.23 0.37
C ARG A 249 23.61 -9.81 0.79
N LEU A 250 23.44 -11.14 0.81
CA LEU A 250 22.22 -11.80 1.29
C LEU A 250 22.09 -11.79 2.82
N GLU A 251 23.17 -11.52 3.54
CA GLU A 251 23.16 -11.37 4.99
C GLU A 251 22.79 -9.94 5.43
N GLN A 252 22.91 -8.98 4.51
CA GLN A 252 22.54 -7.60 4.72
C GLN A 252 21.06 -7.37 4.36
N PRO A 253 20.28 -6.70 5.21
CA PRO A 253 18.93 -6.27 4.86
C PRO A 253 18.88 -5.55 3.51
N ILE A 254 17.78 -5.72 2.78
CA ILE A 254 17.50 -4.91 1.59
C ILE A 254 16.99 -3.54 2.04
N HIS A 255 16.08 -3.55 3.02
CA HIS A 255 15.54 -2.32 3.58
C HIS A 255 16.54 -1.55 4.47
N LYS A 256 16.40 -0.21 4.53
CA LYS A 256 17.23 0.69 5.36
C LYS A 256 16.93 0.58 6.88
N ASP A 257 17.80 1.13 7.73
CA ASP A 257 17.78 0.93 9.19
C ASP A 257 16.41 1.20 9.87
N LYS A 258 16.09 0.36 10.86
CA LYS A 258 14.83 0.35 11.66
C LYS A 258 14.38 1.70 12.24
N ALA A 259 15.30 2.65 12.43
CA ALA A 259 14.99 3.97 13.00
C ALA A 259 14.34 4.91 11.97
N ASP A 260 14.73 4.80 10.69
CA ASP A 260 14.12 5.56 9.59
C ASP A 260 12.79 4.91 9.16
N MET A 261 12.67 3.58 9.26
CA MET A 261 11.46 2.81 8.87
C MET A 261 10.20 3.14 9.67
N MET A 262 10.34 3.55 10.93
CA MET A 262 9.17 3.78 11.78
C MET A 262 8.63 5.20 11.64
N MET A 263 9.37 6.11 11.00
CA MET A 263 9.11 7.55 11.02
C MET A 263 8.93 8.10 9.59
N ILE A 264 7.71 8.43 9.19
CA ILE A 264 7.44 9.18 7.97
C ILE A 264 7.55 10.67 8.27
N SER A 265 8.20 11.43 7.37
CA SER A 265 8.31 12.88 7.49
C SER A 265 7.05 13.59 6.96
N PRO A 266 6.69 14.79 7.47
CA PRO A 266 5.54 15.54 6.96
C PRO A 266 5.78 15.98 5.51
N GLU A 267 4.77 15.79 4.65
CA GLU A 267 4.81 16.10 3.22
C GLU A 267 4.13 17.44 2.88
N ALA A 268 3.32 17.97 3.79
CA ALA A 268 2.55 19.18 3.59
C ALA A 268 2.43 20.02 4.88
N LEU A 269 1.95 21.26 4.72
CA LEU A 269 1.47 22.04 5.85
C LEU A 269 0.13 21.48 6.31
N VAL A 270 0.00 21.21 7.60
CA VAL A 270 -1.20 20.65 8.22
C VAL A 270 -1.62 21.52 9.39
N THR A 271 -2.88 21.94 9.40
CA THR A 271 -3.52 22.72 10.48
C THR A 271 -4.70 21.92 11.03
N PRO A 272 -4.47 20.98 11.96
CA PRO A 272 -5.53 20.18 12.55
C PRO A 272 -6.39 21.01 13.52
N VAL A 273 -7.64 20.59 13.74
CA VAL A 273 -8.52 21.18 14.75
C VAL A 273 -8.29 20.43 16.06
N LEU A 274 -7.73 21.11 17.06
CA LEU A 274 -7.49 20.50 18.37
C LEU A 274 -8.81 20.29 19.12
N ASP A 275 -9.44 19.14 18.95
CA ASP A 275 -10.67 18.73 19.63
C ASP A 275 -10.59 17.38 20.36
N GLY A 276 -9.47 16.66 20.21
CA GLY A 276 -9.21 15.37 20.85
C GLY A 276 -9.85 14.20 20.11
N ARG A 277 -10.31 14.38 18.88
CA ARG A 277 -10.90 13.37 18.00
C ARG A 277 -10.38 13.52 16.58
N ILE A 278 -10.45 12.42 15.82
CA ILE A 278 -10.30 12.48 14.37
C ILE A 278 -11.70 12.78 13.83
N THR A 279 -11.96 14.02 13.42
CA THR A 279 -13.30 14.42 12.96
C THR A 279 -13.43 14.43 11.45
N ASP A 280 -12.32 14.64 10.75
CA ASP A 280 -12.18 14.49 9.31
C ASP A 280 -11.09 13.46 9.00
N TYR A 281 -11.36 12.55 8.07
CA TYR A 281 -10.39 11.57 7.59
C TYR A 281 -9.10 12.22 7.08
N TYR A 282 -9.20 13.42 6.50
CA TYR A 282 -8.07 14.15 5.91
C TYR A 282 -7.39 15.15 6.85
N GLU A 283 -7.85 15.28 8.10
CA GLU A 283 -7.40 16.31 9.05
C GLU A 283 -5.88 16.31 9.29
N TRP A 284 -5.29 15.12 9.30
CA TRP A 284 -3.85 14.91 9.48
C TRP A 284 -3.16 14.44 8.19
N SER A 285 -3.81 14.60 7.03
CA SER A 285 -3.24 14.19 5.74
C SER A 285 -1.98 15.00 5.42
N GLY A 286 -0.88 14.31 5.10
CA GLY A 286 0.44 14.91 4.89
C GLY A 286 1.24 15.17 6.18
N ALA A 287 0.75 14.76 7.35
CA ALA A 287 1.54 14.74 8.58
C ALA A 287 2.58 13.62 8.59
N GLY A 288 3.68 13.85 9.29
CA GLY A 288 4.63 12.80 9.61
C GLY A 288 4.10 11.93 10.74
N TYR A 289 4.59 10.71 10.86
CA TYR A 289 4.20 9.83 11.95
C TYR A 289 5.27 8.82 12.31
N LEU A 290 5.28 8.41 13.58
CA LEU A 290 6.06 7.32 14.14
C LEU A 290 5.13 6.17 14.56
N ILE A 291 5.33 4.96 14.02
CA ILE A 291 4.62 3.76 14.51
C ILE A 291 5.34 3.23 15.75
N CYS A 292 4.61 3.08 16.85
CA CYS A 292 5.12 2.53 18.09
C CYS A 292 4.84 1.01 18.11
N SER A 293 5.80 0.16 17.72
CA SER A 293 5.60 -1.31 17.66
C SER A 293 6.16 -2.07 18.88
N ARG A 294 5.47 -3.15 19.28
CA ARG A 294 5.75 -4.00 20.46
C ARG A 294 7.03 -4.84 20.41
N LEU A 295 7.64 -4.99 19.24
CA LEU A 295 8.61 -6.08 19.00
C LEU A 295 10.07 -5.78 19.41
N ASN A 296 10.37 -4.61 19.99
CA ASN A 296 11.76 -4.17 20.23
C ASN A 296 12.20 -3.99 21.69
N GLN A 297 11.50 -4.51 22.69
CA GLN A 297 12.06 -4.60 24.06
C GLN A 297 12.31 -6.06 24.44
N ALA A 298 13.48 -6.58 24.04
CA ALA A 298 14.04 -7.78 24.64
C ALA A 298 14.22 -7.52 26.15
N MET A 299 13.32 -8.12 26.94
CA MET A 299 13.19 -7.96 28.40
C MET A 299 12.64 -6.59 28.85
N HIS A 300 11.42 -6.61 29.40
CA HIS A 300 10.65 -5.51 30.02
C HIS A 300 9.82 -4.62 29.07
N LYS A 301 8.56 -5.00 28.82
CA LYS A 301 7.35 -4.45 29.48
C LYS A 301 6.08 -4.87 28.72
N SER A 302 5.17 -5.52 29.43
CA SER A 302 3.83 -5.94 28.99
C SER A 302 2.81 -4.80 28.88
N ASN A 303 3.23 -3.52 28.92
CA ASN A 303 2.38 -2.36 29.13
C ASN A 303 2.71 -1.23 28.12
N GLN A 304 2.87 -1.55 26.84
CA GLN A 304 2.91 -0.53 25.78
C GLN A 304 1.51 0.03 25.58
N VAL A 305 1.39 1.35 25.45
CA VAL A 305 0.09 2.04 25.46
C VAL A 305 -0.10 2.90 24.21
N LEU A 306 0.97 3.60 23.80
CA LEU A 306 1.01 4.38 22.59
C LEU A 306 1.15 3.45 21.38
N TYR A 307 0.22 3.59 20.44
CA TYR A 307 0.17 2.87 19.17
C TYR A 307 0.89 3.65 18.06
N GLN A 308 0.60 4.95 17.97
CA GLN A 308 1.13 5.81 16.92
C GLN A 308 1.27 7.25 17.40
N LEU A 309 2.29 7.94 16.91
CA LEU A 309 2.53 9.35 17.17
C LEU A 309 2.57 10.08 15.84
N PHE A 310 1.72 11.09 15.65
CA PHE A 310 1.76 11.97 14.50
C PHE A 310 2.44 13.29 14.86
N PHE A 311 3.09 13.91 13.90
CA PHE A 311 3.65 15.25 14.03
C PHE A 311 3.51 16.03 12.74
N ALA A 312 3.15 17.30 12.86
CA ALA A 312 2.92 18.15 11.70
C ALA A 312 3.22 19.62 12.03
N PHE A 313 3.15 20.48 11.02
CA PHE A 313 3.32 21.91 11.21
C PHE A 313 2.52 22.70 10.18
N ASP A 314 2.12 23.91 10.56
CA ASP A 314 1.62 24.95 9.67
C ASP A 314 2.43 26.22 9.85
N TYR A 315 2.04 27.34 9.21
CA TYR A 315 2.70 28.65 9.27
C TYR A 315 3.04 29.18 10.68
N ASP A 316 2.33 28.74 11.71
CA ASP A 316 2.36 29.31 13.06
C ASP A 316 2.65 28.26 14.16
N ARG A 317 2.35 26.99 13.92
CA ARG A 317 2.35 25.97 14.98
C ARG A 317 2.99 24.65 14.53
N PHE A 318 3.54 23.95 15.52
CA PHE A 318 3.95 22.56 15.46
C PHE A 318 2.93 21.73 16.25
N TYR A 319 2.53 20.61 15.68
CA TYR A 319 1.47 19.76 16.21
C TYR A 319 2.00 18.37 16.51
N ILE A 320 1.51 17.77 17.59
CA ILE A 320 1.76 16.36 17.93
C ILE A 320 0.41 15.73 18.22
N ARG A 321 0.18 14.53 17.71
CA ARG A 321 -0.98 13.70 18.05
C ARG A 321 -0.53 12.34 18.56
N LEU A 322 -1.21 11.84 19.58
CA LEU A 322 -0.91 10.57 20.24
C LEU A 322 -2.14 9.67 20.18
N ASP A 323 -1.96 8.51 19.55
CA ASP A 323 -2.97 7.47 19.40
C ASP A 323 -2.64 6.28 20.29
N PHE A 324 -3.65 5.76 20.98
CA PHE A 324 -3.50 4.68 21.97
C PHE A 324 -4.20 3.40 21.48
N GLU A 325 -3.67 2.23 21.85
CA GLU A 325 -4.40 0.98 21.62
C GLU A 325 -5.74 0.98 22.41
N LYS A 326 -6.81 0.43 21.83
CA LYS A 326 -8.19 0.52 22.35
C LYS A 326 -8.28 0.16 23.84
N GLU A 327 -9.05 0.96 24.58
CA GLU A 327 -9.33 0.85 26.03
C GLU A 327 -8.21 1.25 27.00
N PHE A 328 -7.27 2.12 26.62
CA PHE A 328 -6.49 2.80 27.65
C PHE A 328 -7.34 3.85 28.38
N ASP A 329 -7.85 3.47 29.56
CA ASP A 329 -8.60 4.37 30.44
C ASP A 329 -7.65 5.39 31.10
N LEU A 330 -7.28 6.42 30.34
CA LEU A 330 -6.54 7.59 30.84
C LEU A 330 -7.29 8.30 31.98
N VAL A 331 -8.60 8.07 32.11
CA VAL A 331 -9.48 8.74 33.07
C VAL A 331 -9.54 7.97 34.39
N GLY A 332 -9.42 6.65 34.38
CA GLY A 332 -9.53 5.79 35.57
C GLY A 332 -8.39 5.88 36.57
N SER A 333 -7.18 6.29 36.16
CA SER A 333 -5.99 6.29 37.04
C SER A 333 -5.61 7.66 37.60
N GLY A 334 -6.01 8.78 36.99
CA GLY A 334 -5.69 10.15 37.44
C GLY A 334 -4.19 10.48 37.60
N LYS A 335 -3.31 9.54 37.25
CA LYS A 335 -1.86 9.54 37.56
C LYS A 335 -0.98 9.38 36.32
N ILE A 336 -1.58 9.18 35.15
CA ILE A 336 -0.82 9.14 33.90
C ILE A 336 -0.28 10.52 33.60
N LYS A 337 1.04 10.58 33.49
CA LYS A 337 1.81 11.75 33.10
C LYS A 337 2.43 11.52 31.72
N ILE A 338 2.21 12.48 30.83
CA ILE A 338 2.82 12.53 29.50
C ILE A 338 3.87 13.63 29.49
N ASN A 339 5.07 13.27 29.04
CA ASN A 339 6.22 14.14 28.93
C ASN A 339 6.63 14.26 27.47
N ILE A 340 6.70 15.48 26.96
CA ILE A 340 7.27 15.79 25.65
C ILE A 340 8.58 16.52 25.90
N ASP A 341 9.68 15.85 25.63
CA ASP A 341 11.04 16.38 25.77
C ASP A 341 11.51 16.89 24.43
N PHE A 342 11.61 18.21 24.28
CA PHE A 342 12.25 18.87 23.15
C PHE A 342 13.72 19.05 23.48
N ARG A 343 14.58 18.32 22.76
CA ARG A 343 16.02 18.24 23.03
C ARG A 343 16.64 19.62 23.09
N ASP A 344 17.43 19.86 24.14
CA ASP A 344 18.16 21.11 24.38
C ASP A 344 17.26 22.37 24.48
N LEU A 345 15.94 22.19 24.63
CA LEU A 345 14.96 23.27 24.76
C LEU A 345 14.24 23.18 26.12
N PHE A 346 13.20 22.35 26.22
CA PHE A 346 12.39 22.20 27.42
C PHE A 346 11.61 20.89 27.42
N ILE A 347 11.13 20.51 28.61
CA ILE A 347 10.20 19.38 28.79
C ILE A 347 8.82 19.94 29.13
N LYS A 348 7.78 19.48 28.43
CA LYS A 348 6.37 19.73 28.79
C LYS A 348 5.77 18.49 29.42
N GLU A 349 5.24 18.66 30.62
CA GLU A 349 4.56 17.60 31.37
C GLU A 349 3.08 17.97 31.54
N PHE A 350 2.19 17.00 31.35
CA PHE A 350 0.76 17.19 31.58
C PHE A 350 0.03 15.89 31.95
N TYR A 351 -1.16 16.03 32.53
CA TYR A 351 -1.95 14.95 33.11
C TYR A 351 -3.34 14.90 32.47
N PRO A 352 -3.51 14.18 31.34
CA PRO A 352 -4.78 14.14 30.59
C PRO A 352 -5.95 13.57 31.41
N GLY A 353 -5.66 12.69 32.39
CA GLY A 353 -6.66 12.14 33.31
C GLY A 353 -7.18 13.13 34.35
N ILE A 354 -6.41 14.17 34.70
CA ILE A 354 -6.81 15.22 35.64
C ILE A 354 -7.52 16.35 34.90
N LYS A 355 -6.96 16.74 33.75
CA LYS A 355 -7.43 17.88 32.97
C LYS A 355 -7.43 17.50 31.50
N LYS A 356 -8.63 17.45 30.91
CA LYS A 356 -8.83 17.08 29.50
C LYS A 356 -8.37 18.13 28.49
N ARG A 357 -8.21 19.39 28.90
CA ARG A 357 -7.69 20.46 28.02
C ARG A 357 -6.90 21.47 28.82
N GLU A 358 -5.75 21.87 28.30
CA GLU A 358 -4.96 22.96 28.86
C GLU A 358 -4.47 23.89 27.77
N ILE A 359 -4.49 25.19 28.08
CA ILE A 359 -3.84 26.22 27.30
C ILE A 359 -2.92 26.97 28.26
N SER A 360 -1.61 26.97 27.97
CA SER A 360 -0.59 27.61 28.79
C SER A 360 0.43 28.31 27.89
N GLY A 361 0.20 29.60 27.64
CA GLY A 361 1.04 30.40 26.75
C GLY A 361 1.01 29.85 25.33
N ASP A 362 2.17 29.46 24.83
CA ASP A 362 2.35 28.93 23.48
C ASP A 362 2.02 27.44 23.33
N PHE A 363 1.58 26.78 24.40
CA PHE A 363 1.30 25.34 24.44
C PHE A 363 -0.18 25.09 24.70
N GLU A 364 -0.78 24.20 23.93
CA GLU A 364 -2.14 23.72 24.11
C GLU A 364 -2.18 22.21 23.94
N TYR A 365 -2.94 21.52 24.79
CA TYR A 365 -3.33 20.13 24.54
C TYR A 365 -4.81 19.91 24.83
N ILE A 366 -5.38 18.90 24.17
CA ILE A 366 -6.71 18.39 24.42
C ILE A 366 -6.69 16.85 24.38
N TYR A 367 -7.52 16.25 25.22
CA TYR A 367 -7.75 14.82 25.31
C TYR A 367 -9.25 14.52 25.28
N ASP A 368 -9.66 13.70 24.31
CA ASP A 368 -10.96 13.02 24.35
C ASP A 368 -10.86 11.54 23.99
N LYS A 369 -10.64 11.22 22.70
CA LYS A 369 -10.30 9.86 22.24
C LYS A 369 -8.81 9.70 21.98
N ILE A 370 -8.21 10.76 21.43
CA ILE A 370 -6.78 10.91 21.19
C ILE A 370 -6.28 12.12 21.97
N ILE A 371 -4.96 12.28 22.04
CA ILE A 371 -4.37 13.51 22.55
C ILE A 371 -3.82 14.30 21.38
N GLU A 372 -4.20 15.57 21.30
CA GLU A 372 -3.67 16.50 20.31
C GLU A 372 -3.04 17.69 21.01
N ILE A 373 -1.88 18.09 20.51
CA ILE A 373 -1.04 19.14 21.08
C ILE A 373 -0.72 20.13 19.97
N GLY A 374 -0.79 21.42 20.28
CA GLY A 374 -0.34 22.49 19.40
C GLY A 374 0.60 23.43 20.13
N ILE A 375 1.76 23.70 19.53
CA ILE A 375 2.81 24.53 20.10
C ILE A 375 3.16 25.65 19.12
N ASN A 376 3.30 26.89 19.56
CA ASN A 376 3.83 27.93 18.67
C ASN A 376 5.23 27.55 18.20
N ARG A 377 5.44 27.52 16.88
CA ARG A 377 6.74 27.10 16.33
C ARG A 377 7.90 28.00 16.76
N LYS A 378 7.63 29.28 17.05
CA LYS A 378 8.66 30.25 17.48
C LYS A 378 9.20 29.98 18.88
N SER A 379 8.43 29.25 19.67
CA SER A 379 8.82 28.81 21.01
C SER A 379 9.74 27.59 20.96
N LEU A 380 9.75 26.87 19.83
CA LEU A 380 10.66 25.76 19.56
C LEU A 380 11.89 26.22 18.77
N LEU A 381 11.69 27.12 17.81
CA LEU A 381 12.70 27.64 16.91
C LEU A 381 12.56 29.17 16.82
N PRO A 382 13.49 30.00 17.34
CA PRO A 382 13.34 31.45 17.36
C PRO A 382 13.02 32.09 15.99
N ASP A 383 13.63 31.56 14.93
CA ASP A 383 13.40 32.01 13.54
C ASP A 383 12.18 31.36 12.87
N GLY A 384 11.56 30.39 13.54
CA GLY A 384 10.38 29.65 13.06
C GLY A 384 10.67 28.55 12.04
N PHE A 385 11.93 28.21 11.80
CA PHE A 385 12.35 27.13 10.90
C PHE A 385 13.67 26.51 11.35
N GLY A 386 13.99 25.32 10.84
CA GLY A 386 15.14 24.53 11.25
C GLY A 386 14.73 23.17 11.83
N LYS A 387 15.70 22.49 12.44
CA LYS A 387 15.55 21.13 12.94
C LYS A 387 15.00 21.12 14.37
N ILE A 388 13.95 20.34 14.60
CA ILE A 388 13.42 20.02 15.93
C ILE A 388 13.72 18.55 16.23
N GLU A 389 14.19 18.28 17.44
CA GLU A 389 14.38 16.94 17.96
C GLU A 389 13.55 16.76 19.23
N PHE A 390 12.69 15.74 19.30
CA PHE A 390 11.85 15.51 20.47
C PHE A 390 11.60 14.03 20.77
N SER A 391 11.15 13.74 21.99
CA SER A 391 10.69 12.41 22.40
C SER A 391 9.46 12.51 23.28
N VAL A 392 8.65 11.47 23.29
CA VAL A 392 7.43 11.38 24.12
C VAL A 392 7.57 10.23 25.11
N ALA A 393 7.38 10.50 26.39
CA ALA A 393 7.40 9.50 27.44
C ALA A 393 6.08 9.48 28.20
N ILE A 394 5.63 8.27 28.55
CA ILE A 394 4.42 8.05 29.35
C ILE A 394 4.84 7.37 30.65
N SER A 395 4.31 7.87 31.76
CA SER A 395 4.57 7.37 33.11
C SER A 395 3.28 7.28 33.91
N ASP A 396 3.21 6.31 34.81
CA ASP A 396 2.19 6.20 35.86
C ASP A 396 2.86 6.53 37.19
N ASP A 397 2.58 7.72 37.74
CA ASP A 397 3.29 8.28 38.89
C ASP A 397 4.81 8.38 38.61
N ASP A 398 5.68 7.85 39.47
CA ASP A 398 7.15 7.79 39.26
C ASP A 398 7.60 6.64 38.34
N LYS A 399 6.69 5.78 37.87
CA LYS A 399 7.03 4.61 37.06
C LYS A 399 6.92 4.94 35.57
N SER A 400 8.07 5.04 34.90
CA SER A 400 8.10 5.11 33.42
C SER A 400 7.44 3.87 32.83
N LEU A 401 6.41 4.06 32.00
CA LEU A 401 5.77 3.02 31.21
C LEU A 401 6.52 2.86 29.89
N GLU A 402 6.69 3.93 29.13
CA GLU A 402 7.35 3.90 27.81
C GLU A 402 7.95 5.24 27.43
N ARG A 403 8.87 5.22 26.46
CA ARG A 403 9.47 6.39 25.81
C ARG A 403 9.61 6.08 24.32
N TRP A 404 9.23 7.04 23.49
CA TRP A 404 9.29 6.95 22.04
C TRP A 404 10.07 8.13 21.45
N PRO A 405 11.11 7.85 20.64
CA PRO A 405 11.69 6.52 20.39
C PRO A 405 12.37 5.98 21.66
N ALA A 406 12.58 4.66 21.76
CA ALA A 406 13.21 4.05 22.95
C ALA A 406 14.61 4.64 23.19
N ASP A 407 15.37 4.78 22.10
CA ASP A 407 16.67 5.46 22.05
C ASP A 407 16.62 6.59 21.01
N GLY A 408 17.31 7.70 21.26
CA GLY A 408 17.39 8.84 20.33
C GLY A 408 16.18 9.79 20.39
N TRP A 409 15.88 10.41 19.24
CA TRP A 409 14.92 11.52 19.09
C TRP A 409 14.17 11.42 17.75
N ILE A 410 12.88 11.78 17.73
CA ILE A 410 12.16 12.12 16.50
C ILE A 410 12.75 13.41 15.96
N THR A 411 13.19 13.41 14.71
CA THR A 411 13.83 14.57 14.08
C THR A 411 12.95 15.11 12.97
N VAL A 412 12.60 16.39 13.03
CA VAL A 412 11.72 17.06 12.06
C VAL A 412 12.38 18.33 11.55
N ASP A 413 12.53 18.46 10.23
CA ASP A 413 13.01 19.70 9.60
C ASP A 413 11.82 20.60 9.24
N ILE A 414 11.69 21.73 9.94
CA ILE A 414 10.64 22.73 9.68
C ILE A 414 11.14 23.73 8.62
N PRO A 415 10.42 23.91 7.50
CA PRO A 415 10.78 24.86 6.46
C PRO A 415 10.48 26.32 6.86
N GLU A 416 11.20 27.26 6.23
CA GLU A 416 10.94 28.69 6.35
C GLU A 416 9.53 29.06 5.86
N CYS A 417 8.83 29.98 6.55
CA CYS A 417 7.41 30.34 6.35
C CYS A 417 6.99 30.79 4.93
N LYS A 418 7.87 30.75 3.92
CA LYS A 418 7.59 31.17 2.53
C LYS A 418 8.36 30.37 1.48
N LYS A 419 9.13 29.35 1.88
CA LYS A 419 9.83 28.48 0.94
C LYS A 419 8.84 27.42 0.47
N GLU A 420 8.62 27.31 -0.83
CA GLU A 420 7.86 26.20 -1.40
C GLU A 420 8.50 24.88 -0.93
N ILE A 421 7.68 23.95 -0.44
CA ILE A 421 8.10 22.60 -0.08
C ILE A 421 8.36 21.87 -1.39
N PHE A 422 9.55 22.06 -1.95
CA PHE A 422 10.03 21.22 -3.04
C PHE A 422 10.47 19.90 -2.44
N TRP A 423 9.76 18.84 -2.83
CA TRP A 423 9.99 17.45 -2.52
C TRP A 423 11.48 17.11 -2.36
N GLN A 424 11.82 16.40 -1.28
CA GLN A 424 13.11 15.73 -1.17
C GLN A 424 13.18 14.66 -2.26
N VAL A 425 14.28 14.69 -3.01
CA VAL A 425 14.62 13.79 -4.13
C VAL A 425 15.01 12.42 -3.60
#